data_AF-A0A8C8U979-F1
#
_entry.id   AF-A0A8C8U979-F1
#
_cell.length_a   1.000
_cell.length_b   1.000
_cell.length_c   1.000
_cell.angle_alpha   90.00
_cell.angle_beta   90.00
_cell.angle_gamma   90.00
#
_symmetry.space_group_name_H-M   'P 1'
#
loop_
_entity.id
_entity.type
_entity.pdbx_description
1 polymer ?
#
loop_
_entity_poly.entity_id
_entity_poly.type
_entity_poly.pdbx_seq_one_letter_code
_entity_poly.pdbx_strand_id
1 'polypeptide(L)'
;METEVQQSARWLYCGEPDNRQKAVLVQFSNGKLQNPGNMRFTLHDSTDLVNPRLKNQQILAAETNRLSYVGNNLGTGALKCNTLCRHFVGILNQTSGQTEVYDAELFTMQPLFAEDRPRQEDYGAWVFLELCCDLPLQGLTHGYHT
;
A
#
# COMPACT_ATOMS: atom_id res chain seq x y z
N MET A 1 33.12 38.84 -8.00
CA MET A 1 32.60 38.08 -6.83
C MET A 1 31.21 37.63 -7.22
N GLU A 2 31.10 36.42 -7.78
CA GLU A 2 29.80 35.81 -8.06
C GLU A 2 29.24 35.31 -6.73
N THR A 3 28.20 35.99 -6.26
CA THR A 3 27.35 35.52 -5.17
C THR A 3 26.57 34.33 -5.71
N GLU A 4 27.04 33.13 -5.39
CA GLU A 4 26.32 31.88 -5.58
C GLU A 4 25.07 31.95 -4.68
N VAL A 5 23.95 32.41 -5.26
CA VAL A 5 22.65 32.39 -4.60
C VAL A 5 22.27 30.92 -4.50
N GLN A 6 22.49 30.35 -3.32
CA GLN A 6 22.06 29.00 -2.98
C GLN A 6 20.54 28.97 -3.17
N GLN A 7 20.08 28.41 -4.30
CA GLN A 7 18.67 28.34 -4.64
C GLN A 7 17.96 27.58 -3.53
N SER A 8 17.23 28.30 -2.69
CA SER A 8 16.44 27.71 -1.62
C SER A 8 15.38 26.79 -2.25
N ALA A 9 15.47 25.50 -1.97
CA ALA A 9 14.50 24.52 -2.46
C ALA A 9 13.12 24.89 -1.91
N ARG A 10 12.17 25.20 -2.79
CA ARG A 10 10.80 25.59 -2.41
C ARG A 10 9.88 24.38 -2.48
N TRP A 11 9.30 24.01 -1.34
CA TRP A 11 8.36 22.90 -1.25
C TRP A 11 6.94 23.46 -1.12
N LEU A 12 6.00 22.97 -1.93
CA LEU A 12 4.58 23.29 -1.88
C LEU A 12 3.82 22.01 -1.54
N TYR A 13 3.20 21.98 -0.36
CA TYR A 13 2.35 20.86 0.02
C TYR A 13 0.99 20.98 -0.66
N CYS A 14 0.67 19.98 -1.47
CA CYS A 14 -0.55 19.89 -2.26
C CYS A 14 -1.61 18.96 -1.64
N GLY A 15 -1.24 18.17 -0.62
CA GLY A 15 -2.16 17.27 0.07
C GLY A 15 -2.61 16.08 -0.76
N GLU A 16 -3.89 15.73 -0.65
CA GLU A 16 -4.54 14.67 -1.42
C GLU A 16 -5.05 15.25 -2.75
N PRO A 17 -4.53 14.80 -3.91
CA PRO A 17 -5.09 15.18 -5.19
C PRO A 17 -6.51 14.59 -5.29
N ASP A 18 -7.51 15.47 -5.36
CA ASP A 18 -8.94 15.14 -5.54
C ASP A 18 -9.52 14.11 -4.55
N ASN A 19 -9.68 14.54 -3.29
CA ASN A 19 -10.64 14.08 -2.27
C ASN A 19 -10.78 12.56 -1.97
N ARG A 20 -10.02 11.64 -2.60
CA ARG A 20 -10.11 10.18 -2.35
C ARG A 20 -8.86 9.33 -2.59
N GLN A 21 -7.81 9.79 -3.27
CA GLN A 21 -6.66 8.91 -3.53
C GLN A 21 -5.31 9.59 -3.34
N LYS A 22 -4.65 9.22 -2.24
CA LYS A 22 -3.22 9.41 -2.04
C LYS A 22 -2.44 8.72 -3.17
N ALA A 23 -1.24 9.21 -3.45
CA ALA A 23 -0.33 8.53 -4.36
C ALA A 23 -0.04 7.10 -3.85
N VAL A 24 -0.10 6.09 -4.72
CA VAL A 24 0.17 4.70 -4.35
C VAL A 24 1.66 4.40 -4.54
N LEU A 25 2.34 4.03 -3.46
CA LEU A 25 3.70 3.51 -3.46
C LEU A 25 3.66 2.01 -3.24
N VAL A 26 4.42 1.26 -4.04
CA VAL A 26 4.43 -0.20 -3.99
C VAL A 26 5.84 -0.69 -3.73
N GLN A 27 6.02 -1.46 -2.65
CA GLN A 27 7.27 -2.13 -2.33
C GLN A 27 7.10 -3.64 -2.46
N PHE A 28 7.85 -4.25 -3.36
CA PHE A 28 7.88 -5.70 -3.53
C PHE A 28 8.88 -6.33 -2.55
N SER A 29 8.41 -7.28 -1.75
CA SER A 29 9.22 -8.01 -0.77
C SER A 29 10.35 -8.83 -1.40
N ASN A 30 10.19 -9.25 -2.65
CA ASN A 30 11.18 -10.02 -3.41
C ASN A 30 12.09 -9.15 -4.29
N GLY A 31 12.16 -7.84 -4.04
CA GLY A 31 13.03 -6.90 -4.75
C GLY A 31 12.39 -6.26 -5.97
N LYS A 32 13.21 -5.75 -6.90
CA LYS A 32 12.69 -4.96 -8.03
C LYS A 32 12.16 -5.86 -9.15
N LEU A 33 10.98 -5.52 -9.66
CA LEU A 33 10.43 -6.17 -10.84
C LEU A 33 11.25 -5.84 -12.09
N GLN A 34 11.45 -6.85 -12.94
CA GLN A 34 12.17 -6.71 -14.22
C GLN A 34 11.31 -5.99 -15.28
N ASN A 35 10.00 -6.22 -15.27
CA ASN A 35 9.07 -5.59 -16.21
C ASN A 35 7.82 -5.07 -15.46
N PRO A 36 7.91 -3.88 -14.84
CA PRO A 36 6.81 -3.30 -14.08
C PRO A 36 5.66 -2.79 -14.97
N GLY A 37 5.90 -2.55 -16.27
CA GLY A 37 4.89 -1.98 -17.18
C GLY A 37 3.74 -2.93 -17.54
N ASN A 38 3.92 -4.24 -17.34
CA ASN A 38 2.92 -5.27 -17.64
C ASN A 38 2.05 -5.63 -16.44
N MET A 39 2.05 -4.80 -15.39
CA MET A 39 1.38 -5.11 -14.13
C MET A 39 0.07 -4.35 -14.02
N ARG A 40 -1.01 -5.06 -13.71
CA ARG A 40 -2.31 -4.47 -13.45
C ARG A 40 -2.58 -4.50 -11.95
N PHE A 41 -2.74 -3.32 -11.36
CA PHE A 41 -3.07 -3.15 -9.95
C PHE A 41 -4.58 -3.00 -9.77
N THR A 42 -5.12 -3.63 -8.73
CA THR A 42 -6.51 -3.50 -8.29
C THR A 42 -6.51 -3.16 -6.81
N LEU A 43 -7.10 -2.02 -6.46
CA LEU A 43 -7.23 -1.56 -5.08
C LEU A 43 -8.60 -1.97 -4.52
N HIS A 44 -8.59 -2.51 -3.31
CA HIS A 44 -9.78 -2.86 -2.55
C HIS A 44 -9.79 -2.07 -1.24
N ASP A 45 -10.86 -1.30 -1.05
CA ASP A 45 -11.09 -0.55 0.17
C ASP A 45 -11.79 -1.41 1.22
N SER A 46 -11.49 -1.17 2.50
CA SER A 46 -12.25 -1.77 3.59
C SER A 46 -13.68 -1.26 3.62
N THR A 47 -14.60 -2.17 3.94
CA THR A 47 -16.02 -1.86 4.19
C THR A 47 -16.31 -1.54 5.65
N ASP A 48 -15.32 -1.64 6.54
CA ASP A 48 -15.49 -1.32 7.96
C ASP A 48 -15.63 0.20 8.14
N LEU A 49 -16.79 0.62 8.66
CA LEU A 49 -17.09 2.03 8.91
C LEU A 49 -16.94 2.42 10.38
N VAL A 50 -16.74 1.45 11.27
CA VAL A 50 -16.80 1.61 12.72
C VAL A 50 -15.39 1.67 13.31
N ASN A 51 -14.51 0.74 12.94
CA ASN A 51 -13.14 0.69 13.46
C ASN A 51 -12.22 1.57 12.59
N PRO A 52 -11.71 2.72 13.08
CA PRO A 52 -10.91 3.63 12.25
C PRO A 52 -9.62 3.01 11.70
N ARG A 53 -9.07 1.98 12.35
CA ARG A 53 -7.89 1.25 11.85
C ARG A 53 -8.25 0.37 10.67
N LEU A 54 -9.33 -0.40 10.80
CA LEU A 54 -9.80 -1.28 9.74
C LEU A 54 -10.42 -0.48 8.59
N LYS A 55 -11.06 0.66 8.87
CA LYS A 55 -11.61 1.58 7.85
C LYS A 55 -10.56 2.07 6.87
N ASN A 56 -9.36 2.35 7.36
CA ASN A 56 -8.26 2.83 6.53
C ASN A 56 -7.41 1.69 5.97
N GLN A 57 -7.77 0.43 6.25
CA GLN A 57 -7.10 -0.70 5.65
C GLN A 57 -7.49 -0.81 4.18
N GLN A 58 -6.49 -0.98 3.33
CA GLN A 58 -6.64 -1.19 1.91
C GLN A 58 -5.79 -2.38 1.49
N ILE A 59 -6.30 -3.12 0.52
CA ILE A 59 -5.60 -4.25 -0.09
C ILE A 59 -5.30 -3.89 -1.54
N LEU A 60 -4.07 -4.13 -1.96
CA LEU A 60 -3.63 -3.95 -3.33
C LEU A 60 -3.28 -5.32 -3.91
N ALA A 61 -4.08 -5.77 -4.87
CA ALA A 61 -3.81 -6.99 -5.63
C ALA A 61 -3.15 -6.62 -6.95
N ALA A 62 -2.22 -7.45 -7.40
CA ALA A 62 -1.60 -7.26 -8.71
C ALA A 62 -1.15 -8.58 -9.31
N GLU A 63 -1.24 -8.68 -10.63
CA GLU A 63 -0.89 -9.90 -11.35
C GLU A 63 0.16 -9.65 -12.42
N THR A 64 1.00 -10.66 -12.61
CA THR A 64 1.96 -10.76 -13.70
C THR A 64 1.77 -12.11 -14.38
N ASN A 65 2.47 -12.35 -15.49
CA ASN A 65 2.42 -13.64 -16.19
C ASN A 65 2.93 -14.84 -15.35
N ARG A 66 3.66 -14.59 -14.24
CA ARG A 66 4.33 -15.65 -13.47
C ARG A 66 3.88 -15.72 -12.00
N LEU A 67 3.55 -14.58 -11.41
CA LEU A 67 3.20 -14.45 -10.00
C LEU A 67 2.05 -13.47 -9.81
N SER A 68 1.18 -13.78 -8.86
CA SER A 68 0.24 -12.84 -8.28
C SER A 68 0.87 -12.23 -7.03
N TYR A 69 0.46 -11.03 -6.67
CA TYR A 69 0.93 -10.31 -5.49
C TYR A 69 -0.26 -9.75 -4.75
N VAL A 70 -0.15 -9.72 -3.42
CA VAL A 70 -1.05 -8.96 -2.56
C VAL A 70 -0.23 -8.13 -1.59
N GLY A 71 -0.63 -6.88 -1.44
CA GLY A 71 -0.11 -6.00 -0.40
C GLY A 71 -1.22 -5.36 0.41
N ASN A 72 -0.85 -4.94 1.60
CA ASN A 72 -1.66 -4.11 2.46
C ASN A 72 -0.92 -2.82 2.76
N ASN A 73 -1.67 -1.77 3.08
CA ASN A 73 -1.10 -0.50 3.54
C ASN A 73 -0.78 -0.50 5.05
N LEU A 74 -1.36 -1.43 5.79
CA LEU A 74 -0.99 -1.77 7.15
C LEU A 74 0.09 -2.86 7.09
N GLY A 75 1.36 -2.47 6.92
CA GLY A 75 2.46 -3.41 6.70
C GLY A 75 2.49 -4.61 7.67
N THR A 76 3.25 -5.67 7.37
CA THR A 76 3.31 -6.94 8.14
C THR A 76 3.65 -6.83 9.64
N GLY A 77 4.01 -5.63 10.11
CA GLY A 77 4.18 -5.27 11.51
C GLY A 77 3.22 -4.18 12.02
N ALA A 78 2.06 -3.93 11.41
CA ALA A 78 1.15 -2.84 11.75
C ALA A 78 0.59 -2.87 13.19
N LEU A 79 0.75 -4.00 13.89
CA LEU A 79 0.50 -4.10 15.33
C LEU A 79 1.65 -3.50 16.19
N LYS A 80 2.82 -3.21 15.60
CA LYS A 80 4.07 -2.80 16.27
C LYS A 80 4.78 -1.59 15.63
N CYS A 81 4.54 -1.30 14.35
CA CYS A 81 5.09 -0.14 13.66
C CYS A 81 4.11 1.03 13.76
N ASN A 82 4.60 2.15 14.29
CA ASN A 82 3.84 3.33 14.67
C ASN A 82 2.98 3.84 13.50
N THR A 83 1.67 4.04 13.71
CA THR A 83 0.72 4.64 12.76
C THR A 83 1.02 6.12 12.42
N LEU A 84 2.26 6.57 12.64
CA LEU A 84 2.72 7.95 12.52
C LEU A 84 3.61 8.19 11.30
N CYS A 85 4.08 7.15 10.61
CA CYS A 85 4.87 7.32 9.39
C CYS A 85 3.96 7.68 8.22
N ARG A 86 4.01 8.95 7.80
CA ARG A 86 3.38 9.44 6.56
C ARG A 86 4.37 9.41 5.42
N HIS A 87 3.95 8.92 4.27
CA HIS A 87 4.76 8.91 3.06
C HIS A 87 4.32 10.06 2.16
N PHE A 88 5.26 10.61 1.40
CA PHE A 88 4.98 11.68 0.45
C PHE A 88 5.69 11.40 -0.87
N VAL A 89 5.11 11.90 -1.96
CA VAL A 89 5.75 11.94 -3.28
C VAL A 89 5.97 13.38 -3.68
N GLY A 90 7.20 13.71 -4.09
CA GLY A 90 7.58 15.03 -4.57
C GLY A 90 7.73 15.07 -6.09
N ILE A 91 7.13 16.06 -6.75
CA ILE A 91 7.32 16.36 -8.18
C ILE A 91 8.11 17.66 -8.28
N LEU A 92 9.37 17.58 -8.72
CA LEU A 92 10.24 18.74 -8.89
C LEU A 92 10.08 19.34 -10.29
N ASN A 93 9.66 20.59 -10.36
CA ASN A 93 9.77 21.40 -11.56
C ASN A 93 11.21 21.93 -11.68
N GLN A 94 11.98 21.37 -12.61
CA GLN A 94 13.39 21.73 -12.80
C GLN A 94 13.60 23.17 -13.27
N THR A 95 12.62 23.75 -13.97
CA THR A 95 12.70 25.13 -14.48
C THR A 95 12.46 26.16 -13.37
N SER A 96 11.49 25.91 -12.49
CA SER A 96 11.16 26.83 -11.38
C SER A 96 11.90 26.53 -10.07
N GLY A 97 12.48 25.33 -9.93
CA GLY A 97 13.10 24.86 -8.68
C GLY A 97 12.09 24.53 -7.57
N GLN A 98 10.80 24.47 -7.89
CA GLN A 98 9.73 24.19 -6.94
C GLN A 98 9.36 22.70 -6.93
N THR A 99 9.19 22.13 -5.73
CA THR A 99 8.71 20.75 -5.53
C THR A 99 7.28 20.76 -5.02
N GLU A 100 6.37 20.13 -5.75
CA GLU A 100 5.00 19.84 -5.30
C GLU A 100 4.99 18.53 -4.52
N VAL A 101 4.34 18.50 -3.37
CA VAL A 101 4.42 17.39 -2.42
C VAL A 101 3.02 16.85 -2.13
N TYR A 102 2.80 15.57 -2.39
CA TYR A 102 1.52 14.89 -2.24
C TYR A 102 1.58 13.80 -1.19
N ASP A 103 0.46 13.56 -0.51
CA ASP A 103 0.33 12.41 0.39
C ASP A 103 0.43 11.10 -0.39
N ALA A 104 1.08 10.10 0.22
CA ALA A 104 1.25 8.78 -0.36
C ALA A 104 0.94 7.66 0.63
N GLU A 105 0.43 6.56 0.09
CA GLU A 105 0.14 5.33 0.81
C GLU A 105 1.09 4.23 0.33
N LEU A 106 1.78 3.57 1.27
CA LEU A 106 2.76 2.53 0.96
C LEU A 106 2.15 1.14 1.14
N PHE A 107 2.17 0.34 0.07
CA PHE A 107 1.75 -1.05 0.08
C PHE A 107 2.96 -1.98 0.03
N THR A 108 3.04 -2.90 0.98
CA THR A 108 4.07 -3.96 0.98
C THR A 108 3.52 -5.19 0.27
N MET A 109 3.99 -5.47 -0.95
CA MET A 109 3.53 -6.59 -1.77
C MET A 109 4.27 -7.88 -1.45
N GLN A 110 3.51 -8.93 -1.17
CA GLN A 110 3.98 -10.30 -1.00
C GLN A 110 3.56 -11.13 -2.23
N PRO A 111 4.47 -11.96 -2.79
CA PRO A 111 4.10 -12.89 -3.84
C PRO A 111 3.17 -13.97 -3.28
N LEU A 112 2.16 -14.35 -4.07
CA LEU A 112 1.32 -15.51 -3.82
C LEU A 112 1.79 -16.67 -4.69
N PHE A 113 2.10 -17.80 -4.04
CA PHE A 113 2.48 -19.02 -4.74
C PHE A 113 1.25 -19.89 -5.01
N ALA A 114 1.32 -20.73 -6.04
CA ALA A 114 0.17 -21.51 -6.50
C ALA A 114 -0.38 -22.49 -5.44
N GLU A 115 0.47 -22.96 -4.53
CA GLU A 115 0.06 -23.80 -3.39
C GLU A 115 -0.78 -23.03 -2.36
N ASP A 116 -0.66 -21.69 -2.35
CA ASP A 116 -1.43 -20.79 -1.49
C ASP A 116 -2.70 -20.29 -2.19
N ARG A 117 -2.95 -20.70 -3.45
CA ARG A 117 -4.16 -20.30 -4.18
C ARG A 117 -5.29 -21.29 -3.89
N PRO A 118 -6.38 -20.85 -3.26
CA PRO A 118 -7.58 -21.69 -3.12
C PRO A 118 -8.11 -22.05 -4.52
N ARG A 119 -8.62 -23.27 -4.68
CA ARG A 119 -9.20 -23.72 -5.95
C ARG A 119 -10.35 -22.78 -6.32
N GLN A 120 -10.34 -22.35 -7.57
CA GLN A 120 -11.17 -21.26 -8.13
C GLN A 120 -12.70 -21.50 -8.07
N GLU A 121 -13.15 -22.65 -7.58
CA GLU A 121 -14.58 -23.01 -7.50
C GLU A 121 -15.28 -22.49 -6.24
N ASP A 122 -14.54 -22.00 -5.23
CA ASP A 122 -15.12 -21.48 -3.99
C ASP A 122 -14.70 -20.01 -3.77
N TYR A 123 -15.59 -19.06 -4.09
CA TYR A 123 -15.58 -17.67 -3.60
C TYR A 123 -14.29 -16.83 -3.84
N GLY A 124 -13.86 -16.71 -5.10
CA GLY A 124 -12.57 -16.09 -5.51
C GLY A 124 -12.23 -14.64 -5.09
N ALA A 125 -13.12 -13.92 -4.38
CA ALA A 125 -12.82 -12.61 -3.79
C ALA A 125 -12.77 -12.63 -2.25
N TRP A 126 -13.48 -13.54 -1.60
CA TRP A 126 -13.55 -13.62 -0.13
C TRP A 126 -12.30 -14.28 0.45
N VAL A 127 -11.78 -15.31 -0.20
CA VAL A 127 -10.60 -16.03 0.30
C VAL A 127 -9.32 -15.20 0.19
N PHE A 128 -9.24 -14.28 -0.78
CA PHE A 128 -8.12 -13.33 -0.88
C PHE A 128 -8.10 -12.35 0.31
N LEU A 129 -9.27 -11.92 0.78
CA LEU A 129 -9.39 -11.13 2.00
C LEU A 129 -9.07 -11.97 3.24
N GLU A 130 -9.55 -13.21 3.31
CA GLU A 130 -9.35 -14.11 4.45
C GLU A 130 -7.86 -14.46 4.65
N LEU A 131 -7.15 -14.85 3.58
CA LEU A 131 -5.69 -15.08 3.60
C LEU A 131 -4.88 -13.83 4.02
N CYS A 132 -5.37 -12.62 3.71
CA CYS A 132 -4.72 -11.38 4.13
C CYS A 132 -5.02 -10.99 5.58
N CYS A 133 -6.17 -11.40 6.11
CA CYS A 133 -6.57 -11.22 7.49
C CYS A 133 -5.97 -12.28 8.43
N ASP A 134 -5.59 -13.46 7.91
CA ASP A 134 -5.07 -14.59 8.69
C ASP A 134 -3.54 -14.55 8.95
N LEU A 135 -2.81 -13.54 8.44
CA LEU A 135 -1.45 -13.24 8.90
C LEU A 135 -1.52 -12.65 10.33
N PRO A 136 -0.73 -13.18 11.27
CA PRO A 136 -1.19 -13.73 12.53
C PRO A 136 -1.84 -12.71 13.47
N LEU A 137 -3.17 -12.77 13.59
CA LEU A 137 -3.86 -12.48 14.86
C LEU A 137 -3.73 -13.70 15.79
N GLN A 138 -2.51 -14.06 16.18
CA GLN A 138 -2.32 -14.94 17.33
C GLN A 138 -2.70 -14.15 18.59
N GLY A 139 -4.00 -14.16 18.93
CA GLY A 139 -4.45 -13.48 20.14
C GLY A 139 -5.94 -13.22 20.28
N LEU A 140 -6.83 -14.08 19.77
CA LEU A 140 -8.23 -14.08 20.24
C LEU A 140 -8.66 -15.52 20.53
N THR A 141 -8.59 -15.86 21.81
CA THR A 141 -9.13 -17.09 22.40
C THR A 141 -10.60 -17.25 22.04
N HIS A 142 -10.93 -18.33 21.33
CA HIS A 142 -12.29 -18.82 21.16
C HIS A 142 -12.86 -19.25 22.52
N GLY A 143 -13.79 -18.46 23.04
CA GLY A 143 -14.67 -18.87 24.13
C GLY A 143 -15.99 -19.38 23.55
N TYR A 144 -16.08 -20.68 23.28
CA TYR A 144 -17.38 -21.37 23.22
C TYR A 144 -17.53 -22.15 24.51
N HIS A 145 -18.50 -21.76 25.35
CA HIS A 145 -19.07 -22.66 26.34
C HIS A 145 -20.57 -22.80 26.05
N THR A 146 -20.90 -24.05 25.76
CA THR A 146 -22.17 -24.80 25.86
C THR A 146 -23.43 -24.06 26.29
#